data_AF-A0A922ZUZ4-F1
#
_entry.id   AF-A0A922ZUZ4-F1
#
_cell.length_a   1.000
_cell.length_b   1.000
_cell.length_c   1.000
_cell.angle_alpha   90.00
_cell.angle_beta   90.00
_cell.angle_gamma   90.00
#
_symmetry.space_group_name_H-M   'P 1'
#
loop_
_entity.id
_entity.type
_entity.pdbx_description
1 polymer ?
#
loop_
_entity_poly.entity_id
_entity_poly.type
_entity_poly.pdbx_seq_one_letter_code
_entity_poly.pdbx_strand_id
1 'polypeptide(L)'
;MRPTFRPLPAFTPYIVVTVVHLIAIAVGGDDLVAATKPLLMPALLIGLVLGLPVRRSMLIVWGGLALVFSWLGDVLLQSPGEIGFLIGMGAFGLAHLAYIALYLGPLRTRRVPWWGIALAVAWWAALVALLAPNLGALLIPVAVYGLVLGTAAATALGTTRLIAIGAGVFLVSDTLLGLDRFLPSFSFGAVDLLIMLSYCLGQGLIIAGVVTVARRRAGFANAGQLTPATTALEHPGSI
;
A
#
# COMPACT_ATOMS: atom_id res chain seq x y z
N MET A 1 -31.30 10.06 1.98
CA MET A 1 -30.66 9.14 1.03
C MET A 1 -29.15 9.40 1.05
N ARG A 2 -28.33 8.46 1.56
CA ARG A 2 -26.87 8.61 1.49
C ARG A 2 -26.43 8.11 0.12
N PRO A 3 -25.73 8.91 -0.70
CA PRO A 3 -25.31 8.47 -2.02
C PRO A 3 -24.45 7.22 -1.88
N THR A 4 -24.93 6.11 -2.46
CA THR A 4 -24.23 4.84 -2.57
C THR A 4 -23.15 4.96 -3.63
N PHE A 5 -22.11 5.75 -3.35
CA PHE A 5 -20.91 5.77 -4.18
C PHE A 5 -20.34 4.35 -4.20
N ARG A 6 -20.48 3.67 -5.34
CA ARG A 6 -19.79 2.41 -5.64
C ARG A 6 -18.28 2.68 -5.55
N PRO A 7 -17.41 1.70 -5.22
CA PRO A 7 -15.99 1.95 -5.05
C PRO A 7 -15.29 2.39 -6.35
N LEU A 8 -15.75 1.91 -7.51
CA LEU A 8 -15.19 2.25 -8.83
C LEU A 8 -15.07 3.78 -9.10
N PRO A 9 -16.10 4.61 -8.88
CA PRO A 9 -15.96 6.06 -9.06
C PRO A 9 -14.95 6.71 -8.10
N ALA A 10 -14.72 6.16 -6.90
CA ALA A 10 -13.76 6.73 -5.95
C ALA A 10 -12.30 6.58 -6.43
N PHE A 11 -11.96 5.46 -7.07
CA PHE A 11 -10.62 5.20 -7.58
C PHE A 11 -10.39 5.70 -9.01
N THR A 12 -11.41 6.31 -9.64
CA THR A 12 -11.30 6.78 -11.03
C THR A 12 -10.14 7.76 -11.24
N PRO A 13 -9.91 8.78 -10.38
CA PRO A 13 -8.77 9.67 -10.55
C PRO A 13 -7.43 8.93 -10.54
N TYR A 14 -7.27 7.97 -9.61
CA TYR A 14 -6.07 7.16 -9.52
C TYR A 14 -5.83 6.31 -10.77
N ILE A 15 -6.88 5.61 -11.24
CA ILE A 15 -6.80 4.77 -12.44
C ILE A 15 -6.40 5.60 -13.67
N VAL A 16 -7.01 6.78 -13.84
CA VAL A 16 -6.67 7.69 -14.96
C VAL A 16 -5.21 8.12 -14.87
N VAL A 17 -4.75 8.60 -13.71
CA VAL A 17 -3.35 9.04 -13.54
C VAL A 17 -2.39 7.88 -13.76
N THR A 18 -2.68 6.67 -13.24
CA THR A 18 -1.87 5.47 -13.46
C THR A 18 -1.78 5.13 -14.95
N VAL A 19 -2.89 5.10 -15.69
CA VAL A 19 -2.88 4.76 -17.12
C VAL A 19 -2.06 5.79 -17.90
N VAL A 20 -2.30 7.08 -17.67
CA VAL A 20 -1.54 8.15 -18.34
C VAL A 20 -0.05 8.05 -18.00
N HIS A 21 0.31 7.81 -16.74
CA HIS A 21 1.69 7.67 -16.29
C HIS A 21 2.40 6.48 -16.94
N LEU A 22 1.75 5.30 -16.99
CA LEU A 22 2.33 4.11 -17.62
C LEU A 22 2.48 4.27 -19.14
N ILE A 23 1.53 4.92 -19.81
CA ILE A 23 1.66 5.26 -21.23
C ILE A 23 2.83 6.23 -21.43
N ALA A 24 2.97 7.24 -20.57
CA ALA A 24 4.07 8.20 -20.63
C ALA A 24 5.44 7.51 -20.56
N ILE A 25 5.60 6.54 -19.65
CA ILE A 25 6.82 5.72 -19.57
C ILE A 25 7.01 4.92 -20.86
N ALA A 26 5.96 4.25 -21.35
CA ALA A 26 6.06 3.39 -22.53
C ALA A 26 6.44 4.14 -23.82
N VAL A 27 6.11 5.42 -23.92
CA VAL A 27 6.45 6.27 -25.07
C VAL A 27 7.69 7.15 -24.87
N GLY A 28 8.35 7.07 -23.70
CA GLY A 28 9.54 7.89 -23.37
C GLY A 28 9.24 9.38 -23.16
N GLY A 29 8.05 9.72 -22.64
CA GLY A 29 7.62 11.09 -22.41
C GLY A 29 8.04 11.62 -21.03
N ASP A 30 9.33 11.91 -20.85
CA ASP A 30 9.94 12.26 -19.55
C ASP A 30 9.23 13.42 -18.81
N ASP A 31 8.84 14.48 -19.52
CA ASP A 31 8.10 15.61 -18.94
C ASP A 31 6.75 15.18 -18.36
N LEU A 32 6.05 14.27 -19.07
CA LEU A 32 4.76 13.76 -18.64
C LEU A 32 4.93 12.78 -17.48
N VAL A 33 5.99 11.98 -17.47
CA VAL A 33 6.37 11.11 -16.33
C VAL A 33 6.61 11.95 -15.08
N ALA A 34 7.40 13.03 -15.20
CA ALA A 34 7.70 13.94 -14.10
C ALA A 34 6.44 14.65 -13.57
N ALA A 35 5.52 15.05 -14.46
CA ALA A 35 4.27 15.70 -14.08
C ALA A 35 3.26 14.74 -13.41
N THR A 36 3.18 13.49 -13.88
CA THR A 36 2.15 12.54 -13.42
C THR A 36 2.56 11.74 -12.19
N LYS A 37 3.85 11.47 -11.98
CA LYS A 37 4.34 10.68 -10.83
C LYS A 37 3.91 11.27 -9.48
N PRO A 38 4.04 12.59 -9.20
CA PRO A 38 3.61 13.18 -7.94
C PRO A 38 2.09 13.16 -7.72
N LEU A 39 1.29 12.90 -8.77
CA LEU A 39 -0.17 12.87 -8.70
C LEU A 39 -0.73 11.51 -8.29
N LEU A 40 0.05 10.43 -8.41
CA LEU A 40 -0.39 9.05 -8.14
C LEU A 40 -0.91 8.88 -6.71
N MET A 41 -0.06 9.14 -5.71
CA MET A 41 -0.42 8.92 -4.31
C MET A 41 -1.51 9.89 -3.80
N PRO A 42 -1.54 11.19 -4.16
CA PRO A 42 -2.67 12.06 -3.87
C PRO A 42 -3.98 11.58 -4.49
N ALA A 43 -3.96 11.11 -5.75
CA ALA A 43 -5.16 10.56 -6.39
C ALA A 43 -5.65 9.28 -5.67
N LEU A 44 -4.73 8.43 -5.21
CA LEU A 44 -5.07 7.26 -4.41
C LEU A 44 -5.62 7.63 -3.03
N LEU A 45 -5.09 8.68 -2.40
CA LEU A 45 -5.57 9.22 -1.13
C LEU A 45 -7.01 9.75 -1.27
N ILE A 46 -7.33 10.42 -2.36
CA ILE A 46 -8.72 10.80 -2.68
C ILE A 46 -9.60 9.54 -2.73
N GLY A 47 -9.14 8.48 -3.41
CA GLY A 47 -9.83 7.19 -3.46
C GLY A 47 -10.06 6.56 -2.08
N LEU A 48 -9.07 6.62 -1.19
CA LEU A 48 -9.21 6.18 0.21
C LEU A 48 -10.28 7.01 0.94
N VAL A 49 -10.20 8.34 0.89
CA VAL A 49 -11.09 9.25 1.62
C VAL A 49 -12.54 9.13 1.15
N LEU A 50 -12.76 9.08 -0.18
CA LEU A 50 -14.10 8.93 -0.76
C LEU A 50 -14.62 7.48 -0.63
N GLY A 51 -13.72 6.50 -0.57
CA GLY A 51 -14.06 5.09 -0.44
C GLY A 51 -14.53 4.71 0.96
N LEU A 52 -14.00 5.35 2.01
CA LEU A 52 -14.30 5.00 3.40
C LEU A 52 -15.70 5.47 3.86
N PRO A 53 -16.49 4.60 4.53
CA PRO A 53 -17.82 4.96 5.03
C PRO A 53 -17.78 5.87 6.26
N VAL A 54 -16.67 5.86 7.02
CA VAL A 54 -16.48 6.66 8.25
C VAL A 54 -15.15 7.38 8.17
N ARG A 55 -15.20 8.72 8.19
CA ARG A 55 -14.03 9.61 8.02
C ARG A 55 -13.11 9.71 9.24
N ARG A 56 -13.54 9.25 10.42
CA ARG A 56 -12.71 9.21 11.64
C ARG A 56 -12.46 7.77 12.07
N SER A 57 -11.53 7.09 11.39
CA SER A 57 -11.14 5.72 11.71
C SER A 57 -9.63 5.56 11.65
N MET A 58 -9.08 4.58 12.38
CA MET A 58 -7.65 4.25 12.29
C MET A 58 -7.24 3.85 10.86
N LEU A 59 -8.20 3.46 10.01
CA LEU A 59 -7.97 3.13 8.60
C LEU A 59 -7.55 4.36 7.78
N ILE A 60 -8.24 5.51 7.96
CA ILE A 60 -7.85 6.74 7.25
C ILE A 60 -6.56 7.33 7.80
N VAL A 61 -6.28 7.16 9.10
CA VAL A 61 -5.06 7.68 9.73
C VAL A 61 -3.85 6.92 9.22
N TRP A 62 -3.80 5.60 9.42
CA TRP A 62 -2.64 4.81 9.00
C TRP A 62 -2.55 4.66 7.48
N GLY A 63 -3.68 4.46 6.79
CA GLY A 63 -3.69 4.43 5.32
C GLY A 63 -3.33 5.77 4.70
N GLY A 64 -3.80 6.88 5.27
CA GLY A 64 -3.44 8.22 4.81
C GLY A 64 -1.97 8.55 5.05
N LEU A 65 -1.44 8.24 6.25
CA LEU A 65 -0.02 8.39 6.55
C LEU A 65 0.85 7.57 5.59
N ALA A 66 0.47 6.32 5.31
CA ALA A 66 1.19 5.49 4.36
C ALA A 66 1.26 6.16 2.97
N LEU A 67 0.12 6.67 2.46
CA LEU A 67 0.07 7.35 1.16
C LEU A 67 0.82 8.68 1.14
N VAL A 68 0.77 9.47 2.22
CA VAL A 68 1.53 10.73 2.32
C VAL A 68 3.03 10.46 2.34
N PHE A 69 3.49 9.44 3.07
CA PHE A 69 4.90 9.06 3.09
C PHE A 69 5.35 8.41 1.77
N SER A 70 4.50 7.62 1.11
CA SER A 70 4.78 7.12 -0.25
C SER A 70 4.90 8.26 -1.25
N TRP A 71 4.00 9.26 -1.17
CA TRP A 71 4.08 10.47 -2.00
C TRP A 71 5.38 11.25 -1.75
N LEU A 72 5.75 11.45 -0.49
CA LEU A 72 6.99 12.12 -0.13
C LEU A 72 8.20 11.35 -0.65
N GLY A 73 8.18 10.02 -0.56
CA GLY A 73 9.19 9.15 -1.18
C GLY A 73 9.27 9.35 -2.70
N ASP A 74 8.14 9.33 -3.41
CA ASP A 74 8.07 9.53 -4.87
C ASP A 74 8.67 10.87 -5.32
N VAL A 75 8.45 11.93 -4.55
CA VAL A 75 8.98 13.28 -4.85
C VAL A 75 10.48 13.37 -4.50
N LEU A 76 10.88 12.86 -3.33
CA LEU A 76 12.26 12.97 -2.86
C LEU A 76 13.23 12.08 -3.63
N LEU A 77 12.79 10.89 -4.07
CA LEU A 77 13.61 10.02 -4.92
C LEU A 77 13.95 10.64 -6.28
N GLN A 78 13.18 11.63 -6.75
CA GLN A 78 13.50 12.37 -7.99
C GLN A 78 14.61 13.41 -7.78
N SER A 79 14.96 13.72 -6.52
CA SER A 79 16.02 14.67 -6.22
C SER A 79 17.38 14.06 -6.56
N PRO A 80 18.25 14.76 -7.32
CA PRO A 80 19.56 14.24 -7.66
C PRO A 80 20.43 14.07 -6.41
N GLY A 81 21.23 13.00 -6.40
CA GLY A 81 22.24 12.73 -5.37
C GLY A 81 21.84 11.67 -4.33
N GLU A 82 22.84 11.24 -3.56
CA GLU A 82 22.73 10.15 -2.58
C GLU A 82 21.84 10.53 -1.38
N ILE A 83 21.88 11.79 -0.96
CA ILE A 83 21.07 12.31 0.16
C ILE A 83 19.57 12.27 -0.20
N GLY A 84 19.20 12.72 -1.41
CA GLY A 84 17.81 12.68 -1.88
C GLY A 84 17.27 11.26 -1.90
N PHE A 85 18.07 10.32 -2.39
CA PHE A 85 17.77 8.90 -2.37
C PHE A 85 17.58 8.34 -0.95
N LEU A 86 18.48 8.65 -0.02
CA LEU A 86 18.38 8.20 1.38
C LEU A 86 17.13 8.72 2.09
N ILE A 87 16.80 10.01 1.91
CA ILE A 87 15.61 10.60 2.53
C ILE A 87 14.34 10.04 1.88
N GLY A 88 14.33 9.88 0.55
CA GLY A 88 13.22 9.26 -0.17
C GLY A 88 12.97 7.81 0.26
N MET A 89 14.03 7.00 0.38
CA MET A 89 13.96 5.64 0.94
C MET A 89 13.45 5.66 2.39
N GLY A 90 13.93 6.59 3.21
CA GLY A 90 13.45 6.79 4.58
C GLY A 90 11.95 7.07 4.63
N ALA A 91 11.45 7.94 3.74
CA ALA A 91 10.02 8.23 3.61
C ALA A 91 9.22 6.97 3.21
N PHE A 92 9.68 6.19 2.23
CA PHE A 92 9.05 4.90 1.92
C PHE A 92 9.10 3.91 3.09
N GLY A 93 10.18 3.90 3.87
CA GLY A 93 10.28 3.11 5.10
C GLY A 93 9.20 3.50 6.12
N LEU A 94 8.96 4.80 6.31
CA LEU A 94 7.86 5.30 7.16
C LEU A 94 6.48 4.91 6.60
N ALA A 95 6.31 4.90 5.28
CA ALA A 95 5.08 4.41 4.65
C ALA A 95 4.82 2.93 4.98
N HIS A 96 5.87 2.09 4.89
CA HIS A 96 5.79 0.68 5.22
C HIS A 96 5.51 0.45 6.71
N LEU A 97 6.07 1.25 7.61
CA LEU A 97 5.71 1.22 9.04
C LEU A 97 4.24 1.56 9.29
N ALA A 98 3.70 2.57 8.59
CA ALA A 98 2.28 2.90 8.66
C ALA A 98 1.41 1.74 8.13
N TYR A 99 1.83 1.07 7.06
CA TYR A 99 1.17 -0.14 6.57
C TYR A 99 1.23 -1.30 7.57
N ILE A 100 2.38 -1.54 8.22
CA ILE A 100 2.51 -2.56 9.28
C ILE A 100 1.52 -2.27 10.43
N ALA A 101 1.46 -1.03 10.90
CA ALA A 101 0.51 -0.62 11.95
C ALA A 101 -0.95 -0.86 11.51
N LEU A 102 -1.25 -0.58 10.24
CA LEU A 102 -2.56 -0.82 9.64
C LEU A 102 -2.90 -2.32 9.57
N TYR A 103 -1.95 -3.17 9.19
CA TYR A 103 -2.13 -4.62 9.03
C TYR A 103 -2.20 -5.39 10.35
N LEU A 104 -1.38 -5.00 11.33
CA LEU A 104 -1.36 -5.63 12.65
C LEU A 104 -2.46 -5.13 13.58
N GLY A 105 -2.99 -3.93 13.33
CA GLY A 105 -4.10 -3.35 14.07
C GLY A 105 -5.43 -3.54 13.33
N PRO A 106 -5.99 -2.47 12.74
CA PRO A 106 -7.38 -2.45 12.33
C PRO A 106 -7.70 -3.41 11.17
N LEU A 107 -6.76 -3.82 10.32
CA LEU A 107 -7.03 -4.74 9.20
C LEU A 107 -6.74 -6.21 9.50
N ARG A 108 -6.26 -6.51 10.71
CA ARG A 108 -5.93 -7.88 11.08
C ARG A 108 -7.19 -8.74 11.10
N THR A 109 -7.17 -9.85 10.38
CA THR A 109 -8.28 -10.83 10.34
C THR A 109 -7.85 -12.20 10.84
N ARG A 110 -6.54 -12.48 10.86
CA ARG A 110 -5.98 -13.75 11.33
C ARG A 110 -4.56 -13.56 11.86
N ARG A 111 -3.96 -14.63 12.38
CA ARG A 111 -2.53 -14.63 12.74
C ARG A 111 -1.68 -14.61 11.48
N VAL A 112 -0.53 -13.94 11.55
CA VAL A 112 0.49 -13.98 10.49
C VAL A 112 1.03 -15.41 10.43
N PRO A 113 1.00 -16.07 9.27
CA PRO A 113 1.51 -17.43 9.15
C PRO A 113 3.03 -17.45 9.31
N TRP A 114 3.55 -18.46 10.02
CA TRP A 114 4.99 -18.62 10.24
C TRP A 114 5.79 -18.73 8.92
N TRP A 115 5.22 -19.40 7.91
CA TRP A 115 5.84 -19.55 6.60
C TRP A 115 6.01 -18.20 5.89
N GLY A 116 5.13 -17.24 6.16
CA GLY A 116 5.21 -15.89 5.61
C GLY A 116 6.38 -15.10 6.20
N ILE A 117 6.62 -15.29 7.51
CA ILE A 117 7.79 -14.71 8.18
C ILE A 117 9.07 -15.34 7.65
N ALA A 118 9.10 -16.67 7.54
CA ALA A 118 10.25 -17.40 6.98
C ALA A 118 10.57 -16.95 5.54
N LEU A 119 9.54 -16.79 4.70
CA LEU A 119 9.69 -16.29 3.33
C LEU A 119 10.24 -14.86 3.30
N ALA A 120 9.75 -13.96 4.14
CA ALA A 120 10.24 -12.59 4.21
C ALA A 120 11.70 -12.52 4.68
N VAL A 121 12.09 -13.33 5.66
CA VAL A 121 13.50 -13.43 6.12
C VAL A 121 14.39 -13.99 5.02
N ALA A 122 13.95 -15.06 4.34
CA ALA A 122 14.71 -15.65 3.24
C ALA A 122 14.88 -14.68 2.07
N TRP A 123 13.81 -14.00 1.67
CA TRP A 123 13.85 -12.94 0.65
C TRP A 123 14.78 -11.80 1.05
N TRP A 124 14.69 -11.33 2.30
CA TRP A 124 15.52 -10.24 2.80
C TRP A 124 17.00 -10.60 2.80
N ALA A 125 17.34 -11.79 3.31
CA ALA A 125 18.72 -12.28 3.32
C ALA A 125 19.27 -12.44 1.91
N ALA A 126 18.47 -12.97 0.98
CA ALA A 126 18.85 -13.09 -0.42
C ALA A 126 19.08 -11.73 -1.08
N LEU A 127 18.18 -10.77 -0.86
CA LEU A 127 18.30 -9.41 -1.40
C LEU A 127 19.57 -8.72 -0.89
N VAL A 128 19.80 -8.76 0.43
CA VAL A 128 21.00 -8.15 1.04
C VAL A 128 22.26 -8.83 0.52
N ALA A 129 22.31 -10.17 0.46
CA ALA A 129 23.48 -10.89 -0.06
C ALA A 129 23.77 -10.55 -1.53
N LEU A 130 22.72 -10.40 -2.35
CA LEU A 130 22.85 -10.05 -3.76
C LEU A 130 23.35 -8.61 -3.96
N LEU A 131 22.84 -7.65 -3.19
CA LEU A 131 23.16 -6.24 -3.36
C LEU A 131 24.41 -5.79 -2.60
N ALA A 132 24.78 -6.47 -1.51
CA ALA A 132 25.89 -6.09 -0.63
C ALA A 132 27.21 -5.73 -1.33
N PRO A 133 27.66 -6.47 -2.38
CA PRO A 133 28.91 -6.15 -3.07
C PRO A 133 28.93 -4.75 -3.71
N ASN A 134 27.77 -4.19 -4.02
CA ASN A 134 27.62 -2.93 -4.76
C ASN A 134 27.14 -1.76 -3.88
N LEU A 135 26.85 -2.00 -2.59
CA LEU A 135 26.18 -1.02 -1.74
C LEU A 135 27.12 -0.05 -1.01
N GLY A 136 28.37 -0.45 -0.72
CA GLY A 136 29.29 0.39 0.04
C GLY A 136 28.69 0.91 1.36
N ALA A 137 28.67 2.23 1.54
CA ALA A 137 28.09 2.87 2.74
C ALA A 137 26.55 2.70 2.86
N LEU A 138 25.85 2.39 1.76
CA LEU A 138 24.40 2.21 1.72
C LEU A 138 23.94 0.82 2.21
N LEU A 139 24.87 -0.07 2.55
CA LEU A 139 24.55 -1.44 3.00
C LEU A 139 23.55 -1.42 4.16
N ILE A 140 23.85 -0.68 5.22
CA ILE A 140 23.03 -0.64 6.43
C ILE A 140 21.66 0.01 6.13
N PRO A 141 21.57 1.21 5.51
CA PRO A 141 20.29 1.79 5.12
C PRO A 141 19.40 0.85 4.30
N VAL A 142 19.95 0.22 3.26
CA VAL A 142 19.19 -0.68 2.38
C VAL A 142 18.77 -1.96 3.11
N ALA A 143 19.63 -2.53 3.96
CA ALA A 143 19.27 -3.69 4.76
C ALA A 143 18.14 -3.38 5.75
N VAL A 144 18.20 -2.24 6.44
CA VAL A 144 17.13 -1.80 7.37
C VAL A 144 15.83 -1.56 6.61
N TYR A 145 15.88 -0.84 5.48
CA TYR A 145 14.72 -0.62 4.63
C TYR A 145 14.09 -1.93 4.16
N GLY A 146 14.91 -2.85 3.64
CA GLY A 146 14.47 -4.18 3.20
C GLY A 146 13.82 -4.98 4.32
N LEU A 147 14.32 -4.88 5.55
CA LEU A 147 13.73 -5.55 6.71
C LEU A 147 12.31 -5.03 7.01
N VAL A 148 12.13 -3.71 6.98
CA VAL A 148 10.82 -3.07 7.16
C VAL A 148 9.85 -3.48 6.05
N LEU A 149 10.30 -3.45 4.80
CA LEU A 149 9.50 -3.84 3.64
C LEU A 149 9.09 -5.32 3.70
N GLY A 150 10.03 -6.23 4.01
CA GLY A 150 9.74 -7.65 4.19
C GLY A 150 8.74 -7.89 5.33
N THR A 151 8.86 -7.13 6.43
CA THR A 151 7.91 -7.17 7.55
C THR A 151 6.51 -6.70 7.12
N ALA A 152 6.41 -5.64 6.30
CA ALA A 152 5.13 -5.18 5.76
C ALA A 152 4.47 -6.26 4.89
N ALA A 153 5.23 -6.91 4.01
CA ALA A 153 4.73 -8.01 3.19
C ALA A 153 4.28 -9.22 4.02
N ALA A 154 5.07 -9.65 5.01
CA ALA A 154 4.71 -10.76 5.88
C ALA A 154 3.45 -10.46 6.71
N THR A 155 3.37 -9.28 7.32
CA THR A 155 2.22 -8.90 8.16
C THR A 155 0.92 -8.75 7.35
N ALA A 156 1.01 -8.34 6.08
CA ALA A 156 -0.14 -8.29 5.18
C ALA A 156 -0.83 -9.64 4.99
N LEU A 157 -0.12 -10.78 5.11
CA LEU A 157 -0.70 -12.12 5.04
C LEU A 157 -1.73 -12.38 6.16
N GLY A 158 -1.63 -11.65 7.27
CA GLY A 158 -2.59 -11.66 8.38
C GLY A 158 -3.91 -10.94 8.09
N THR A 159 -4.05 -10.35 6.89
CA THR A 159 -5.21 -9.57 6.46
C THR A 159 -6.00 -10.30 5.34
N THR A 160 -6.80 -9.57 4.56
CA THR A 160 -7.53 -10.12 3.40
C THR A 160 -6.59 -10.48 2.26
N ARG A 161 -6.99 -11.42 1.39
CA ARG A 161 -6.21 -11.83 0.22
C ARG A 161 -5.86 -10.66 -0.71
N LEU A 162 -6.77 -9.70 -0.87
CA LEU A 162 -6.55 -8.54 -1.75
C LEU A 162 -5.39 -7.66 -1.27
N ILE A 163 -5.36 -7.36 0.03
CA ILE A 163 -4.28 -6.58 0.66
C ILE A 163 -2.97 -7.37 0.62
N ALA A 164 -3.01 -8.67 0.93
CA ALA A 164 -1.83 -9.53 0.90
C ALA A 164 -1.20 -9.62 -0.50
N ILE A 165 -2.01 -9.76 -1.55
CA ILE A 165 -1.53 -9.72 -2.94
C ILE A 165 -0.95 -8.35 -3.25
N GLY A 166 -1.64 -7.26 -2.89
CA GLY A 166 -1.15 -5.90 -3.12
C GLY A 166 0.21 -5.64 -2.45
N ALA A 167 0.38 -6.04 -1.20
CA ALA A 167 1.65 -5.94 -0.47
C ALA A 167 2.76 -6.80 -1.10
N GLY A 168 2.42 -8.00 -1.59
CA GLY A 168 3.37 -8.85 -2.33
C GLY A 168 3.79 -8.22 -3.66
N VAL A 169 2.88 -7.60 -4.40
CA VAL A 169 3.19 -6.89 -5.65
C VAL A 169 4.03 -5.64 -5.36
N PHE A 170 3.77 -4.94 -4.26
CA PHE A 170 4.60 -3.80 -3.83
C PHE A 170 6.01 -4.27 -3.41
N LEU A 171 6.14 -5.40 -2.73
CA LEU A 171 7.45 -6.02 -2.46
C LEU A 171 8.24 -6.28 -3.75
N VAL A 172 7.56 -6.75 -4.80
CA VAL A 172 8.18 -6.94 -6.12
C VAL A 172 8.63 -5.62 -6.73
N SER A 173 7.80 -4.58 -6.68
CA SER A 173 8.15 -3.23 -7.14
C SER A 173 9.45 -2.72 -6.51
N ASP A 174 9.53 -2.74 -5.17
CA ASP A 174 10.70 -2.23 -4.46
C ASP A 174 11.93 -3.13 -4.63
N THR A 175 11.72 -4.43 -4.86
CA THR A 175 12.80 -5.35 -5.25
C THR A 175 13.37 -4.95 -6.61
N LEU A 176 12.52 -4.71 -7.62
CA LEU A 176 12.95 -4.28 -8.95
C LEU A 176 13.66 -2.93 -8.90
N LEU A 177 13.15 -1.98 -8.10
CA LEU A 177 13.79 -0.68 -7.89
C LEU A 177 15.19 -0.83 -7.26
N GLY A 178 15.33 -1.69 -6.26
CA GLY A 178 16.62 -1.97 -5.63
C GLY A 178 17.61 -2.64 -6.57
N LEU A 179 17.14 -3.59 -7.40
CA LEU A 179 17.98 -4.26 -8.39
C LEU A 179 18.44 -3.29 -9.47
N ASP A 180 17.55 -2.48 -10.05
CA ASP A 180 17.91 -1.49 -11.07
C ASP A 180 18.90 -0.45 -10.51
N ARG A 181 18.70 -0.01 -9.27
CA ARG A 181 19.54 1.01 -8.65
C ARG A 181 20.95 0.54 -8.31
N PHE A 182 21.10 -0.72 -7.86
CA PHE A 182 22.33 -1.20 -7.22
C PHE A 182 23.00 -2.37 -7.92
N LEU A 183 22.36 -3.00 -8.91
CA LEU A 183 22.94 -4.10 -9.66
C LEU A 183 23.24 -3.65 -11.11
N PRO A 184 24.52 -3.39 -11.46
CA PRO A 184 24.87 -2.81 -12.77
C PRO A 184 24.39 -3.61 -13.99
N SER A 185 24.21 -4.92 -13.84
CA SER A 185 23.78 -5.83 -14.92
C SER A 185 22.26 -5.99 -15.04
N PHE A 186 21.46 -5.35 -14.18
CA PHE A 186 20.02 -5.54 -14.15
C PHE A 186 19.22 -4.57 -15.03
N SER A 187 19.75 -3.39 -15.34
CA SER A 187 18.98 -2.37 -16.03
C SER A 187 18.69 -2.75 -17.49
N PHE A 188 17.41 -2.73 -17.89
CA PHE A 188 16.94 -2.97 -19.26
C PHE A 188 15.79 -2.01 -19.58
N GLY A 189 15.54 -1.72 -20.87
CA GLY A 189 14.68 -0.60 -21.29
C GLY A 189 13.21 -0.63 -20.84
N ALA A 190 12.71 -1.72 -20.26
CA ALA A 190 11.34 -1.82 -19.74
C ALA A 190 11.28 -1.87 -18.19
N VAL A 191 12.41 -1.75 -17.49
CA VAL A 191 12.47 -1.91 -16.02
C VAL A 191 11.63 -0.86 -15.30
N ASP A 192 11.70 0.41 -15.71
CA ASP A 192 10.91 1.50 -15.12
C ASP A 192 9.41 1.27 -15.26
N LEU A 193 8.97 0.75 -16.41
CA LEU A 193 7.57 0.41 -16.64
C LEU A 193 7.11 -0.71 -15.71
N LEU A 194 7.94 -1.74 -15.50
CA LEU A 194 7.61 -2.85 -14.60
C LEU A 194 7.60 -2.42 -13.13
N ILE A 195 8.55 -1.57 -12.72
CA ILE A 195 8.57 -0.95 -11.39
C ILE A 195 7.27 -0.17 -11.19
N MET A 196 6.95 0.79 -12.07
CA MET A 196 5.78 1.64 -11.87
C MET A 196 4.45 0.90 -12.04
N LEU A 197 4.38 -0.12 -12.89
CA LEU A 197 3.20 -0.99 -13.01
C LEU A 197 2.95 -1.74 -11.71
N SER A 198 3.97 -2.42 -11.18
CA SER A 198 3.86 -3.16 -9.92
C SER A 198 3.62 -2.23 -8.74
N TYR A 199 4.27 -1.07 -8.69
CA TYR A 199 4.02 -0.02 -7.69
C TYR A 199 2.54 0.40 -7.66
N CYS A 200 2.01 0.79 -8.83
CA CYS A 200 0.64 1.28 -8.93
C CYS A 200 -0.39 0.18 -8.63
N LEU A 201 -0.15 -1.04 -9.10
CA LEU A 201 -1.01 -2.18 -8.79
C LEU A 201 -0.96 -2.52 -7.30
N GLY A 202 0.23 -2.59 -6.70
CA GLY A 202 0.41 -2.91 -5.29
C GLY A 202 -0.31 -1.92 -4.37
N GLN A 203 -0.02 -0.63 -4.52
CA GLN A 203 -0.67 0.46 -3.77
C GLN A 203 -2.18 0.47 -3.97
N GLY A 204 -2.64 0.35 -5.22
CA GLY A 204 -4.07 0.33 -5.56
C GLY A 204 -4.81 -0.84 -4.91
N LEU A 205 -4.26 -2.05 -4.97
CA LEU A 205 -4.84 -3.25 -4.37
C LEU A 205 -4.90 -3.18 -2.84
N ILE A 206 -3.85 -2.65 -2.20
CA ILE A 206 -3.83 -2.43 -0.75
C ILE A 206 -5.00 -1.52 -0.35
N ILE A 207 -5.10 -0.33 -0.94
CA ILE A 207 -6.12 0.66 -0.58
C ILE A 207 -7.53 0.22 -0.96
N ALA A 208 -7.71 -0.46 -2.10
CA ALA A 208 -8.99 -1.09 -2.45
C ALA A 208 -9.42 -2.14 -1.41
N GLY A 209 -8.46 -2.92 -0.90
CA GLY A 209 -8.67 -3.85 0.20
C GLY A 209 -9.08 -3.17 1.50
N VAL A 210 -8.42 -2.07 1.87
CA VAL A 210 -8.78 -1.23 3.04
C VAL A 210 -10.24 -0.79 2.95
N VAL A 211 -10.63 -0.21 1.82
CA VAL A 211 -12.00 0.29 1.58
C VAL A 211 -13.02 -0.85 1.62
N THR A 212 -12.70 -1.99 1.04
CA THR A 212 -13.58 -3.18 1.03
C THR A 212 -13.83 -3.69 2.45
N VAL A 213 -12.79 -3.80 3.28
CA VAL A 213 -12.93 -4.21 4.69
C VAL A 213 -13.79 -3.21 5.46
N ALA A 214 -13.53 -1.91 5.30
CA ALA A 214 -14.27 -0.86 6.00
C ALA A 214 -15.78 -0.90 5.69
N ARG A 215 -16.13 -1.06 4.40
CA ARG A 215 -17.53 -1.12 3.96
C ARG A 215 -18.24 -2.38 4.44
N ARG A 216 -17.57 -3.53 4.41
CA ARG A 216 -18.13 -4.77 4.97
C ARG A 216 -18.45 -4.59 6.45
N ARG A 217 -17.54 -4.03 7.24
CA ARG A 217 -17.76 -3.76 8.68
C ARG A 217 -18.91 -2.78 8.92
N ALA A 218 -19.00 -1.71 8.14
CA ALA A 218 -20.11 -0.76 8.24
C ALA A 218 -21.46 -1.40 7.87
N GLY A 219 -21.49 -2.28 6.87
CA GLY A 219 -22.69 -3.05 6.52
C GLY A 219 -23.17 -3.96 7.66
N PHE A 220 -22.26 -4.68 8.31
CA PHE A 220 -22.59 -5.49 9.49
C PHE A 220 -23.07 -4.66 10.68
N ALA A 221 -22.44 -3.52 10.95
CA ALA A 221 -22.85 -2.63 12.03
C ALA A 221 -24.30 -2.12 11.83
N ASN A 222 -24.66 -1.75 10.59
CA ASN A 222 -26.02 -1.32 10.27
C ASN A 222 -27.03 -2.47 10.37
N ALA A 223 -26.66 -3.70 9.99
CA ALA A 223 -27.54 -4.87 10.10
C ALA A 223 -27.86 -5.23 11.55
N GLY A 224 -26.88 -5.14 12.47
CA GLY A 224 -27.10 -5.40 13.90
C GLY A 224 -28.02 -4.37 14.58
N GLN A 225 -28.07 -3.13 14.07
CA GLN A 225 -28.99 -2.08 14.55
C GLN A 225 -30.45 -2.30 14.09
N LEU A 226 -30.67 -3.12 13.06
CA LEU A 226 -31.99 -3.40 12.50
C LEU A 226 -32.67 -4.63 13.13
N THR A 227 -31.98 -5.38 14.01
CA THR A 227 -32.59 -6.46 14.80
C THR A 227 -33.57 -5.83 15.81
N PRO A 228 -34.90 -6.00 15.65
CA PRO A 228 -35.86 -5.36 16.54
C PRO A 228 -35.83 -6.03 17.91
N ALA A 229 -35.86 -5.23 18.97
CA ALA A 229 -36.25 -5.68 20.29
C ALA A 229 -37.74 -6.08 20.25
N THR A 230 -38.03 -7.33 19.87
CA THR A 230 -39.36 -7.93 19.97
C THR A 230 -39.22 -9.26 20.67
N THR A 231 -39.41 -9.23 21.99
CA THR A 231 -40.32 -10.11 22.77
C THR A 231 -40.12 -9.78 24.25
N ALA A 232 -40.56 -8.61 24.66
CA ALA A 232 -40.99 -8.36 26.02
C ALA A 232 -42.26 -7.51 25.89
N LEU A 233 -43.28 -7.82 26.68
CA LEU A 233 -44.64 -7.25 26.66
C LEU A 233 -45.67 -8.01 25.80
N GLU A 234 -45.87 -9.29 26.11
CA GLU A 234 -47.24 -9.79 26.29
C GLU A 234 -47.31 -10.53 27.62
N HIS A 235 -47.60 -9.78 28.68
CA HIS A 235 -48.24 -10.33 29.87
C HIS A 235 -49.28 -9.30 30.34
N PRO A 236 -50.53 -9.38 29.86
CA PRO A 236 -51.64 -8.69 30.49
C PRO A 236 -52.34 -9.66 31.46
N GLY A 237 -52.30 -9.31 32.75
CA GLY A 237 -53.43 -9.52 33.66
C GLY A 237 -53.58 -10.89 34.31
N SER A 238 -53.33 -10.89 35.63
CA SER A 238 -54.11 -11.66 36.60
C SER A 238 -55.62 -11.38 36.45
N ILE A 239 -56.46 -12.42 36.44
CA ILE A 239 -57.46 -12.83 37.46
C ILE A 239 -57.87 -14.28 37.13
#